data_AF-A0A920FB28-F1
#
_entry.id   AF-A0A920FB28-F1
#
_cell.length_a   1.000
_cell.length_b   1.000
_cell.length_c   1.000
_cell.angle_alpha   90.00
_cell.angle_beta   90.00
_cell.angle_gamma   90.00
#
_symmetry.space_group_name_H-M   'P 1'
#
loop_
_entity.id
_entity.type
_entity.pdbx_description
1 polymer ?
#
loop_
_entity_poly.entity_id
_entity_poly.type
_entity_poly.pdbx_seq_one_letter_code
_entity_poly.pdbx_strand_id
1 'polypeptide(L)' 'MGKGRQSIPAGDRIIIEMPGGGGLGNAKGRDPKKVENDLLNGYISELKAKEDYGYSS' A
#
# COMPACT_ATOMS: atom_id res chain seq x y z
N MET A 1 -20.67 -6.76 19.61
CA MET A 1 -19.30 -6.24 19.38
C MET A 1 -19.44 -4.90 18.68
N GLY A 2 -19.22 -3.81 19.41
CA GLY A 2 -19.70 -2.46 19.06
C GLY A 2 -18.68 -1.62 18.30
N LYS A 3 -19.16 -0.81 17.36
CA LYS A 3 -18.34 0.24 16.71
C LYS A 3 -17.84 1.21 17.81
N GLY A 4 -16.53 1.43 17.89
CA GLY A 4 -15.96 2.45 18.76
C GLY A 4 -16.44 3.85 18.35
N ARG A 5 -16.64 4.73 19.31
CA ARG A 5 -17.00 6.15 19.09
C ARG A 5 -15.82 7.01 19.54
N GLN A 6 -15.33 7.87 18.66
CA GLN A 6 -14.26 8.82 18.98
C GLN A 6 -14.72 10.23 18.62
N SER A 7 -14.71 11.13 19.60
CA SER A 7 -15.05 12.54 19.40
C SER A 7 -13.81 13.31 18.94
N ILE A 8 -13.96 14.10 17.88
CA ILE A 8 -12.88 14.93 17.31
C ILE A 8 -13.22 16.41 17.55
N PRO A 9 -12.38 17.16 18.26
CA PRO A 9 -12.54 18.60 18.41
C PRO A 9 -12.54 19.34 17.06
N ALA A 10 -13.20 20.50 17.00
CA ALA A 10 -13.18 21.34 15.80
C ALA A 10 -11.75 21.84 15.52
N GLY A 11 -11.26 21.60 14.30
CA GLY A 11 -9.90 21.96 13.88
C GLY A 11 -8.92 20.78 13.82
N ASP A 12 -9.26 19.65 14.45
CA ASP A 12 -8.43 18.44 14.43
C ASP A 12 -8.71 17.55 13.21
N ARG A 13 -7.75 16.69 12.88
CA ARG A 13 -7.82 15.74 11.77
C ARG A 13 -7.71 14.31 12.29
N ILE A 14 -8.58 13.43 11.81
CA ILE A 14 -8.38 11.99 11.94
C ILE A 14 -7.61 11.49 10.73
N ILE A 15 -6.58 10.68 10.96
CA ILE A 15 -5.98 9.83 9.94
C ILE A 15 -6.45 8.41 10.21
N ILE A 16 -7.16 7.82 9.25
CA ILE A 16 -7.59 6.42 9.33
C ILE A 16 -6.65 5.62 8.43
N GLU A 17 -5.80 4.82 9.07
CA GLU A 17 -4.94 3.87 8.38
C GLU A 17 -5.66 2.52 8.33
N MET A 18 -6.13 2.14 7.14
CA MET A 18 -6.72 0.84 6.91
C MET A 18 -5.60 -0.17 6.65
N PRO A 19 -5.60 -1.35 7.30
CA PRO A 19 -4.62 -2.38 6.99
C PRO A 19 -4.82 -2.86 5.54
N GLY A 20 -3.70 -3.07 4.84
CA GLY A 20 -3.72 -3.69 3.51
C GLY A 20 -3.99 -5.20 3.56
N GLY A 21 -4.15 -5.81 2.38
CA GLY A 21 -4.18 -7.26 2.24
C GLY A 21 -2.77 -7.88 2.28
N GLY A 22 -2.67 -9.17 2.66
CA GLY A 22 -1.42 -9.92 2.60
C GLY A 22 -1.03 -10.34 1.17
N GLY A 23 0.27 -10.43 0.89
CA GLY A 23 0.78 -10.93 -0.39
C GLY A 23 0.82 -12.46 -0.46
N LEU A 24 0.77 -13.02 -1.67
CA LEU A 24 0.87 -14.46 -1.94
C LEU A 24 2.06 -14.74 -2.88
N GLY A 25 2.91 -15.70 -2.50
CA GLY A 25 4.03 -16.17 -3.34
C GLY A 25 5.29 -15.32 -3.26
N ASN A 26 6.24 -15.58 -4.16
CA ASN A 26 7.53 -14.86 -4.21
C ASN A 26 7.37 -13.49 -4.89
N ALA A 27 7.64 -12.41 -4.15
CA ALA A 27 7.57 -11.05 -4.66
C ALA A 27 8.50 -10.83 -5.87
N LYS A 28 9.72 -11.38 -5.86
CA LYS A 28 10.70 -11.23 -6.95
C LYS A 28 10.31 -11.97 -8.24
N GLY A 29 9.32 -12.85 -8.18
CA GLY A 29 8.77 -13.55 -9.35
C GLY A 29 7.56 -12.86 -9.97
N ARG A 30 7.16 -11.69 -9.45
CA ARG A 30 6.03 -10.93 -10.01
C ARG A 30 6.39 -10.41 -11.40
N ASP A 31 5.43 -10.49 -12.32
CA ASP A 31 5.58 -9.97 -13.67
C ASP A 31 5.95 -8.47 -13.64
N PRO A 32 7.08 -8.06 -14.25
CA PRO A 32 7.51 -6.66 -14.27
C PRO A 32 6.44 -5.70 -14.81
N LYS A 33 5.61 -6.13 -15.78
CA LYS A 33 4.51 -5.30 -16.29
C LYS A 33 3.44 -5.04 -15.24
N LYS A 34 3.23 -5.96 -14.31
CA LYS A 34 2.29 -5.75 -13.19
C LYS A 34 2.87 -4.77 -12.19
N VAL A 35 4.18 -4.85 -11.92
CA VAL A 35 4.88 -3.90 -11.03
C VAL A 35 4.84 -2.48 -11.61
N GLU A 36 5.05 -2.33 -12.92
CA GLU A 36 4.92 -1.04 -13.61
C GLU A 36 3.48 -0.48 -13.50
N ASN A 37 2.46 -1.31 -13.70
CA ASN A 37 1.09 -0.88 -13.50
C ASN A 37 0.80 -0.50 -12.04
N ASP A 38 1.36 -1.22 -11.06
CA ASP A 38 1.21 -0.89 -9.64
C ASP A 38 1.87 0.47 -9.31
N LEU A 39 2.99 0.81 -9.98
CA LEU A 39 3.64 2.13 -9.90
C LEU A 39 2.77 3.23 -10.52
N LEU A 40 2.28 3.01 -11.73
CA LEU A 40 1.44 3.98 -12.45
C LEU A 40 0.13 4.27 -11.70
N ASN A 41 -0.43 3.26 -11.02
CA ASN A 41 -1.63 3.42 -10.19
C ASN A 41 -1.33 3.96 -8.78
N GLY A 42 -0.06 4.17 -8.42
CA GLY A 42 0.34 4.69 -7.11
C GLY A 42 0.11 3.70 -5.95
N TYR A 43 -0.04 2.40 -6.24
CA TYR A 43 -0.19 1.37 -5.22
C TYR A 43 1.12 1.05 -4.52
N ILE A 44 2.24 1.24 -5.21
CA ILE A 44 3.59 1.09 -4.67
C ILE A 44 4.43 2.31 -5.05
N SER A 45 5.47 2.59 -4.25
CA SER A 45 6.47 3.60 -4.57
C SER A 45 7.61 2.99 -5.39
N GLU A 46 8.38 3.81 -6.10
CA GLU A 46 9.57 3.37 -6.84
C GLU A 46 10.60 2.65 -5.95
N LEU A 47 10.75 3.12 -4.70
CA LEU A 47 11.62 2.49 -3.72
C LEU A 47 11.14 1.06 -3.41
N LYS A 48 9.85 0.88 -3.12
CA LYS A 48 9.28 -0.44 -2.87
C LYS A 48 9.33 -1.35 -4.11
N ALA A 49 9.12 -0.79 -5.30
CA ALA A 49 9.27 -1.55 -6.54
C ALA A 49 10.67 -2.16 -6.67
N LYS A 50 11.71 -1.40 -6.34
CA LYS A 50 13.10 -1.86 -6.35
C LYS A 50 13.41 -2.87 -5.24
N GLU A 51 13.03 -2.57 -4.01
CA GLU A 51 13.37 -3.39 -2.83
C GLU A 51 12.60 -4.72 -2.79
N ASP A 52 11.29 -4.68 -3.00
CA ASP A 52 10.41 -5.83 -2.82
C ASP A 52 10.34 -6.69 -4.10
N TYR A 53 10.33 -6.05 -5.26
CA TYR A 53 10.13 -6.72 -6.55
C TYR A 53 11.38 -6.80 -7.42
N GLY A 54 12.49 -6.14 -7.04
CA GLY A 54 13.70 -6.08 -7.85
C GLY A 54 13.49 -5.34 -9.18
N TYR A 55 12.47 -4.49 -9.27
CA TYR A 55 12.10 -3.79 -10.49
C TYR A 55 13.13 -2.71 -10.82
N SER A 56 13.72 -2.80 -12.01
CA SER A 56 14.50 -1.72 -12.62
C SER A 56 13.76 -1.29 -13.88
N SER A 57 13.42 0.01 -13.93
CA SER A 57 12.93 0.65 -15.16
C SER A 57 14.00 0.65 -16.25
#